data_AF-A0A135VKK4-F1
#
_entry.id   AF-A0A135VKK4-F1
#
_cell.length_a   1.000
_cell.length_b   1.000
_cell.length_c   1.000
_cell.angle_alpha   90.00
_cell.angle_beta   90.00
_cell.angle_gamma   90.00
#
_symmetry.space_group_name_H-M   'P 1'
#
loop_
_entity.id
_entity.type
_entity.pdbx_description
1 polymer ?
#
loop_
_entity_poly.entity_id
_entity_poly.type
_entity_poly.pdbx_seq_one_letter_code
_entity_poly.pdbx_strand_id
1 'polypeptide(L)'
;MPKARSYHILDWSEVRFLQIQILIGSALIFPVYAVLLLYYLTIFYGLGLSIAYFSTQVLIGLLLTRSFQGLGTRTKSKLKLQDPSSLDADWNTSNQELNTEELTRLFDDIGFQLQKYDPSVDDVIDLTWFGVIVWAVISTAITAVFSPHILFYITPPLVLPGLCAASFYTGYRAAGMKYYDENIEHLKHLVLSRISALHTVTGERHFQPAVRWLRKGKKQVLGDIFIQILNRSRKEGLVICYWLGLPSSDDERMIFDVAEKHLNAIQESLLALPILSDFGWKLEIEPHNAEPTIVLRNERVLRIDVQSTMVRSPSQVKEISEKLADALSAAIHAIGG
;
A
#
# COMPACT_ATOMS: atom_id res chain seq x y z
N MET A 1 -17.36 22.86 15.60
CA MET A 1 -17.24 21.95 14.44
C MET A 1 -15.89 21.24 14.51
N PRO A 2 -15.85 19.90 14.66
CA PRO A 2 -14.59 19.16 14.61
C PRO A 2 -13.96 19.33 13.23
N LYS A 3 -12.70 19.78 13.18
CA LYS A 3 -11.95 19.94 11.93
C LYS A 3 -11.83 18.58 11.23
N ALA A 4 -12.13 18.54 9.93
CA ALA A 4 -11.96 17.36 9.10
C ALA A 4 -10.53 16.82 9.25
N ARG A 5 -10.41 15.56 9.66
CA ARG A 5 -9.13 14.86 9.84
C ARG A 5 -8.73 14.24 8.51
N SER A 6 -7.43 14.26 8.20
CA SER A 6 -6.90 13.67 6.97
C SER A 6 -6.45 12.24 7.26
N TYR A 7 -6.93 11.28 6.50
CA TYR A 7 -6.40 9.92 6.55
C TYR A 7 -5.03 9.90 5.90
N HIS A 8 -4.08 9.23 6.54
CA HIS A 8 -2.75 9.00 5.99
C HIS A 8 -2.68 7.55 5.51
N ILE A 9 -3.13 7.35 4.27
CA ILE A 9 -3.42 6.01 3.74
C ILE A 9 -2.21 5.41 3.01
N LEU A 10 -1.32 6.24 2.47
CA LEU A 10 -0.26 5.81 1.56
C LEU A 10 1.12 6.16 2.12
N ASP A 11 2.06 5.21 2.01
CA ASP A 11 3.47 5.42 2.26
C ASP A 11 4.18 5.95 0.99
N TRP A 12 4.86 7.09 1.15
CA TRP A 12 5.59 7.79 0.09
C TRP A 12 7.11 7.67 0.23
N SER A 13 7.60 6.94 1.23
CA SER A 13 9.03 6.85 1.57
C SER A 13 9.87 6.33 0.38
N GLU A 14 9.55 5.13 -0.12
CA GLU A 14 10.23 4.51 -1.28
C GLU A 14 10.08 5.37 -2.55
N VAL A 15 8.91 5.97 -2.76
CA VAL A 15 8.62 6.84 -3.91
C VAL A 15 9.55 8.07 -3.90
N ARG A 16 9.68 8.74 -2.75
CA ARG A 16 10.57 9.90 -2.59
C ARG A 16 12.02 9.53 -2.77
N PHE A 17 12.44 8.41 -2.19
CA PHE A 17 13.80 7.91 -2.34
C PHE A 17 14.15 7.66 -3.81
N LEU A 18 13.26 7.00 -4.56
CA LEU A 18 13.44 6.78 -6.01
C LEU A 18 13.44 8.10 -6.80
N GLN A 19 12.57 9.05 -6.47
CA GLN A 19 12.57 10.37 -7.11
C GLN A 19 13.91 11.09 -6.90
N ILE A 20 14.49 11.02 -5.69
CA ILE A 20 15.82 11.57 -5.40
C ILE A 20 16.90 10.86 -6.21
N GLN A 21 16.88 9.52 -6.28
CA GLN A 21 17.83 8.76 -7.09
C GLN A 21 17.75 9.14 -8.58
N ILE A 22 16.54 9.29 -9.11
CA ILE A 22 16.32 9.71 -10.50
C ILE A 22 16.84 11.12 -10.73
N LEU A 23 16.60 12.05 -9.79
CA LEU A 23 17.09 13.42 -9.87
C LEU A 23 18.63 13.47 -9.87
N ILE A 24 19.28 12.71 -8.98
CA ILE A 24 20.75 12.59 -8.93
C ILE A 24 21.30 11.98 -10.22
N GLY A 25 20.71 10.88 -10.70
CA GLY A 25 21.12 10.25 -11.96
C GLY A 25 20.94 11.17 -13.17
N SER A 26 19.84 11.93 -13.20
CA SER A 26 19.57 12.94 -14.23
C SER A 26 20.62 14.05 -14.23
N ALA A 27 21.02 14.51 -13.04
CA ALA A 27 22.05 15.55 -12.89
C ALA A 27 23.44 15.09 -13.39
N LEU A 28 23.69 13.79 -13.54
CA LEU A 28 24.91 13.25 -14.14
C LEU A 28 24.76 13.02 -15.66
N ILE A 29 23.63 12.46 -16.10
CA ILE A 29 23.41 12.09 -17.52
C ILE A 29 23.37 13.33 -18.42
N PHE A 30 22.65 14.38 -18.03
CA PHE A 30 22.46 15.54 -18.91
C PHE A 30 23.74 16.35 -19.15
N PRO A 31 24.62 16.60 -18.16
CA PRO A 31 25.92 17.19 -18.42
C PRO A 31 26.82 16.33 -19.31
N VAL A 32 26.83 15.01 -19.14
CA VAL A 32 27.59 14.10 -20.01
C VAL A 32 27.09 14.19 -21.46
N TYR A 33 25.76 14.22 -21.64
CA TYR A 33 25.15 14.43 -22.95
C TYR A 33 25.54 15.79 -23.55
N ALA A 34 25.57 16.87 -22.75
CA ALA A 34 26.03 18.17 -23.21
C ALA A 34 27.50 18.15 -23.68
N VAL A 35 28.39 17.52 -22.89
CA VAL A 35 29.80 17.36 -23.26
C VAL A 35 29.95 16.55 -24.55
N LEU A 36 29.16 15.49 -24.73
CA LEU A 36 29.15 14.69 -25.96
C LEU A 36 28.78 15.54 -27.19
N LEU A 37 27.73 16.35 -27.10
CA LEU A 37 27.33 17.22 -28.20
C LEU A 37 28.37 18.31 -28.49
N LEU A 38 29.01 18.86 -27.46
CA LEU A 38 30.11 19.80 -27.62
C LEU A 38 31.34 19.14 -28.26
N TYR A 39 31.61 17.86 -27.96
CA TYR A 39 32.71 17.12 -28.57
C TYR A 39 32.51 16.92 -30.08
N TYR A 40 31.28 16.83 -30.59
CA TYR A 40 31.06 16.76 -32.03
C TYR A 40 31.52 18.00 -32.79
N LEU A 41 31.53 19.19 -32.15
CA LEU A 41 32.08 20.41 -32.73
C LEU A 41 33.57 20.31 -33.06
N THR A 42 34.31 19.40 -32.41
CA THR A 42 35.76 19.27 -32.60
C THR A 42 36.13 18.23 -33.65
N ILE A 43 35.21 17.30 -33.98
CA ILE A 43 35.49 16.17 -34.89
C ILE A 43 34.82 16.33 -36.25
N PHE A 44 33.58 16.79 -36.28
CA PHE A 44 32.77 16.80 -37.50
C PHE A 44 32.56 18.21 -38.02
N TYR A 45 32.43 18.33 -39.35
CA TYR A 45 32.15 19.59 -40.03
C TYR A 45 31.07 19.42 -41.11
N GLY A 46 30.37 20.50 -41.42
CA GLY A 46 29.36 20.55 -42.50
C GLY A 46 28.27 19.49 -42.35
N LEU A 47 27.97 18.79 -43.45
CA LEU A 47 26.90 17.78 -43.50
C LEU A 47 27.10 16.64 -42.49
N GLY A 48 28.34 16.18 -42.28
CA GLY A 48 28.64 15.10 -41.34
C GLY A 48 28.29 15.47 -39.90
N LEU A 49 28.53 16.73 -39.52
CA LEU A 49 28.16 17.27 -38.21
C LEU A 49 26.64 17.32 -38.06
N SER A 50 25.91 17.82 -39.06
CA SER A 50 24.44 17.87 -39.04
C SER A 50 23.81 16.48 -38.92
N ILE A 51 24.31 15.48 -39.66
CA ILE A 51 23.81 14.10 -39.59
C ILE A 51 24.07 13.49 -38.21
N ALA A 52 25.31 13.62 -37.69
CA ALA A 52 25.66 13.10 -36.37
C ALA A 52 24.84 13.77 -35.27
N TYR A 53 24.70 15.10 -35.33
CA TYR A 53 23.94 15.89 -34.37
C TYR A 53 22.45 15.53 -34.35
N PHE A 54 21.83 15.40 -35.51
CA PHE A 54 20.42 14.99 -35.64
C PHE A 54 20.21 13.57 -35.10
N SER A 55 21.02 12.62 -35.60
CA SER A 55 20.87 11.20 -35.26
C SER A 55 21.03 10.96 -33.77
N THR A 56 22.04 11.60 -33.16
CA THR A 56 22.29 11.49 -31.73
C THR A 56 21.16 12.12 -30.90
N GLN A 57 20.64 13.29 -31.28
CA GLN A 57 19.49 13.90 -30.59
C GLN A 57 18.24 13.03 -30.63
N VAL A 58 17.90 12.47 -31.79
CA VAL A 58 16.73 11.60 -31.94
C VAL A 58 16.93 10.31 -31.16
N LEU A 59 18.08 9.63 -31.33
CA LEU A 59 18.33 8.35 -30.67
C LEU A 59 18.35 8.48 -29.15
N ILE A 60 19.14 9.42 -28.62
CA ILE A 60 19.24 9.65 -27.17
C ILE A 60 17.92 10.20 -26.63
N GLY A 61 17.27 11.13 -27.36
CA GLY A 61 16.03 11.74 -26.93
C GLY A 61 14.89 10.72 -26.80
N LEU A 62 14.69 9.85 -27.79
CA LEU A 62 13.67 8.79 -27.74
C LEU A 62 13.99 7.75 -26.66
N LEU A 63 15.25 7.33 -26.55
CA LEU A 63 15.66 6.35 -25.55
C LEU A 63 15.49 6.88 -24.11
N LEU A 64 15.89 8.12 -23.85
CA LEU A 64 15.75 8.72 -22.53
C LEU A 64 14.28 9.00 -22.18
N THR A 65 13.49 9.58 -23.08
CA THR A 65 12.06 9.82 -22.81
C THR A 65 11.30 8.52 -22.52
N ARG A 66 11.56 7.45 -23.29
CA ARG A 66 11.02 6.10 -23.01
C ARG A 66 11.47 5.56 -21.66
N SER A 67 12.76 5.72 -21.32
CA SER A 67 13.31 5.26 -20.04
C SER A 67 12.70 6.00 -18.86
N PHE A 68 12.56 7.33 -18.95
CA PHE A 68 11.95 8.15 -17.90
C PHE A 68 10.46 7.84 -17.71
N GLN A 69 9.71 7.56 -18.78
CA GLN A 69 8.34 7.06 -18.66
C GLN A 69 8.30 5.74 -17.88
N GLY A 70 9.17 4.78 -18.22
CA GLY A 70 9.29 3.52 -17.49
C GLY A 70 9.75 3.68 -16.03
N LEU A 71 10.59 4.67 -15.73
CA LEU A 71 10.93 5.03 -14.36
C LEU A 71 9.71 5.60 -13.62
N GLY A 72 8.93 6.47 -14.25
CA GLY A 72 7.69 7.01 -13.70
C GLY A 72 6.72 5.89 -13.30
N THR A 73 6.47 4.93 -14.19
CA THR A 73 5.58 3.80 -13.91
C THR A 73 6.08 2.94 -12.77
N ARG A 74 7.38 2.60 -12.76
CA ARG A 74 8.03 1.86 -11.67
C ARG A 74 7.95 2.61 -10.36
N THR A 75 8.18 3.92 -10.34
CA THR A 75 8.10 4.74 -9.13
C THR A 75 6.67 4.74 -8.56
N LYS A 76 5.62 4.84 -9.38
CA LYS A 76 4.24 4.73 -8.86
C LYS A 76 3.92 3.35 -8.32
N SER A 77 4.42 2.27 -8.94
CA SER A 77 4.21 0.90 -8.43
C SER A 77 4.82 0.61 -7.05
N LYS A 78 5.66 1.51 -6.54
CA LYS A 78 6.26 1.42 -5.21
C LYS A 78 5.45 2.12 -4.12
N LEU A 79 4.41 2.85 -4.51
CA LEU A 79 3.45 3.39 -3.57
C LEU A 79 2.73 2.21 -2.90
N LYS A 80 2.69 2.19 -1.57
CA LYS A 80 2.08 1.13 -0.74
C LYS A 80 1.06 1.74 0.22
N LEU A 81 0.13 0.92 0.72
CA LEU A 81 -0.68 1.31 1.87
C LEU A 81 0.24 1.49 3.09
N GLN A 82 -0.08 2.48 3.92
CA GLN A 82 0.67 2.79 5.12
C GLN A 82 0.52 1.62 6.10
N ASP A 83 1.64 0.96 6.40
CA ASP A 83 1.71 -0.03 7.45
C ASP A 83 1.70 0.67 8.83
N PRO A 84 0.75 0.32 9.73
CA PRO A 84 0.73 0.83 11.09
C PRO A 84 2.00 0.51 11.89
N SER A 85 2.65 -0.63 11.61
CA SER A 85 3.82 -1.08 12.36
C SER A 85 5.07 -0.25 12.08
N SER A 86 5.13 0.42 10.92
CA SER A 86 6.24 1.27 10.53
C SER A 86 6.18 2.69 11.11
N LEU A 87 5.16 2.99 11.93
CA LEU A 87 4.97 4.30 12.54
C LEU A 87 5.69 4.38 13.89
N ASP A 88 6.31 5.53 14.15
CA ASP A 88 7.05 5.76 15.41
C ASP A 88 6.16 5.64 16.66
N ALA A 89 6.80 5.44 17.81
CA ALA A 89 6.12 5.34 19.12
C ALA A 89 5.33 6.60 19.53
N ASP A 90 5.54 7.74 18.88
CA ASP A 90 4.85 9.01 19.17
C ASP A 90 3.37 9.05 18.75
N TRP A 91 2.88 8.01 18.07
CA TRP A 91 1.50 7.95 17.60
C TRP A 91 0.56 7.50 18.72
N ASN A 92 -0.43 8.33 19.03
CA ASN A 92 -1.41 8.01 20.05
C ASN A 92 -2.42 6.99 19.52
N THR A 93 -2.64 5.93 20.29
CA THR A 93 -3.66 4.92 19.98
C THR A 93 -5.02 5.37 20.53
N SER A 94 -6.07 5.24 19.72
CA SER A 94 -7.45 5.43 20.17
C SER A 94 -8.37 4.41 19.53
N ASN A 95 -9.16 3.73 20.36
CA ASN A 95 -10.20 2.82 19.87
C ASN A 95 -11.49 3.58 19.61
N GLN A 96 -12.21 3.20 18.58
CA GLN A 96 -13.53 3.71 18.25
C GLN A 96 -14.45 2.54 17.97
N GLU A 97 -15.50 2.41 18.77
CA GLU A 97 -16.58 1.46 18.52
C GLU A 97 -17.33 1.87 17.26
N LEU A 98 -17.59 0.92 16.38
CA LEU A 98 -18.34 1.11 15.15
C LEU A 98 -19.37 0.00 14.99
N ASN A 99 -20.51 0.30 14.38
CA ASN A 99 -21.39 -0.75 13.89
C ASN A 99 -20.94 -1.27 12.50
N THR A 100 -21.54 -2.36 12.03
CA THR A 100 -21.18 -3.00 10.76
C THR A 100 -21.39 -2.08 9.55
N GLU A 101 -22.41 -1.21 9.59
CA GLU A 101 -22.68 -0.24 8.52
C GLU A 101 -21.62 0.87 8.45
N GLU A 102 -21.20 1.38 9.61
CA GLU A 102 -20.15 2.39 9.75
C GLU A 102 -18.79 1.83 9.30
N LEU A 103 -18.52 0.56 9.58
CA LEU A 103 -17.31 -0.11 9.09
C LEU A 103 -17.33 -0.28 7.57
N THR A 104 -18.50 -0.60 7.00
CA THR A 104 -18.69 -0.65 5.55
C THR A 104 -18.42 0.71 4.91
N ARG A 105 -19.02 1.77 5.47
CA ARG A 105 -18.78 3.16 5.03
C ARG A 105 -17.32 3.56 5.16
N LEU A 106 -16.62 3.09 6.19
CA LEU A 106 -15.20 3.38 6.36
C LEU A 106 -14.37 2.82 5.20
N PHE A 107 -14.63 1.59 4.76
CA PHE A 107 -13.94 1.02 3.60
C PHE A 107 -14.27 1.77 2.31
N ASP A 108 -15.54 2.16 2.12
CA ASP A 108 -15.95 2.96 0.96
C ASP A 108 -15.25 4.34 0.95
N ASP A 109 -15.14 5.00 2.12
CA ASP A 109 -14.44 6.27 2.29
C ASP A 109 -12.93 6.14 2.01
N ILE A 110 -12.32 5.02 2.39
CA ILE A 110 -10.92 4.70 2.09
C ILE A 110 -10.74 4.50 0.57
N GLY A 111 -11.60 3.70 -0.06
CA GLY A 111 -11.61 3.47 -1.51
C GLY A 111 -11.74 4.78 -2.30
N PHE A 112 -12.70 5.62 -1.93
CA PHE A 112 -12.89 6.94 -2.56
C PHE A 112 -11.66 7.85 -2.41
N GLN A 113 -10.97 7.81 -1.26
CA GLN A 113 -9.74 8.57 -1.07
C GLN A 113 -8.58 8.03 -1.91
N LEU A 114 -8.47 6.71 -2.06
CA LEU A 114 -7.47 6.07 -2.91
C LEU A 114 -7.69 6.40 -4.39
N GLN A 115 -8.93 6.47 -4.85
CA GLN A 115 -9.28 6.83 -6.23
C GLN A 115 -8.76 8.22 -6.62
N LYS A 116 -8.68 9.17 -5.69
CA LYS A 116 -8.10 10.51 -5.93
C LYS A 116 -6.62 10.46 -6.36
N TYR A 117 -5.92 9.38 -6.02
CA TYR A 117 -4.52 9.17 -6.36
C TYR A 117 -4.34 8.36 -7.66
N ASP A 118 -5.43 7.90 -8.28
CA ASP A 118 -5.41 7.17 -9.55
C ASP A 118 -6.24 7.85 -10.66
N PRO A 119 -5.94 9.10 -11.04
CA PRO A 119 -6.59 9.69 -12.20
C PRO A 119 -6.13 8.99 -13.47
N SER A 120 -7.09 8.52 -14.28
CA SER A 120 -6.83 8.08 -15.64
C SER A 120 -6.37 9.28 -16.47
N VAL A 121 -5.08 9.33 -16.79
CA VAL A 121 -4.52 10.32 -17.72
C VAL A 121 -4.11 9.56 -18.98
N ASP A 122 -4.51 10.07 -20.14
CA ASP A 122 -4.10 9.51 -21.43
C ASP A 122 -2.57 9.50 -21.55
N ASP A 123 -2.04 8.44 -22.15
CA ASP A 123 -0.61 8.34 -22.41
C ASP A 123 -0.23 9.38 -23.47
N VAL A 124 0.60 10.36 -23.09
CA VAL A 124 1.06 11.45 -23.96
C VAL A 124 2.51 11.24 -24.40
N ILE A 125 3.03 10.02 -24.34
CA ILE A 125 4.39 9.70 -24.82
C ILE A 125 4.60 10.09 -26.29
N ASP A 126 3.57 9.95 -27.12
CA ASP A 126 3.65 10.34 -28.53
C ASP A 126 3.95 11.83 -28.68
N LEU A 127 3.41 12.66 -27.78
CA LEU A 127 3.67 14.10 -27.78
C LEU A 127 5.12 14.42 -27.35
N THR A 128 5.68 13.68 -26.40
CA THR A 128 7.08 13.90 -25.98
C THR A 128 8.06 13.42 -27.05
N TRP A 129 7.76 12.31 -27.73
CA TRP A 129 8.53 11.82 -28.88
C TRP A 129 8.46 12.77 -30.07
N PHE A 130 7.28 13.27 -30.38
CA PHE A 130 7.11 14.31 -31.40
C PHE A 130 7.93 15.56 -31.03
N GLY A 131 7.90 15.99 -29.77
CA GLY A 131 8.72 17.09 -29.27
C GLY A 131 10.23 16.87 -29.46
N VAL A 132 10.73 15.66 -29.19
CA VAL A 132 12.14 15.29 -29.44
C VAL A 132 12.48 15.46 -30.92
N ILE A 133 11.67 14.91 -31.82
CA ILE A 133 11.93 14.92 -33.27
C ILE A 133 11.88 16.35 -33.82
N VAL A 134 10.82 17.10 -33.49
CA VAL A 134 10.67 18.50 -33.94
C VAL A 134 11.83 19.35 -33.46
N TRP A 135 12.22 19.21 -32.19
CA TRP A 135 13.36 19.95 -31.67
C TRP A 135 14.69 19.56 -32.35
N ALA A 136 14.92 18.28 -32.60
CA ALA A 136 16.11 17.81 -33.30
C ALA A 136 16.20 18.35 -34.74
N VAL A 137 15.07 18.45 -35.45
CA VAL A 137 15.02 19.08 -36.79
C VAL A 137 15.36 20.57 -36.71
N ILE A 138 14.70 21.31 -35.80
CA ILE A 138 14.91 22.75 -35.65
C ILE A 138 16.36 23.06 -35.26
N SER A 139 16.89 22.36 -34.26
CA SER A 139 18.26 22.58 -33.77
C SER A 139 19.28 22.29 -34.88
N THR A 140 19.11 21.20 -35.62
CA THR A 140 19.99 20.82 -36.74
C THR A 140 19.92 21.83 -37.89
N ALA A 141 18.72 22.28 -38.25
CA ALA A 141 18.54 23.28 -39.31
C ALA A 141 19.21 24.61 -38.96
N ILE A 142 19.05 25.07 -37.71
CA ILE A 142 19.71 26.30 -37.22
C ILE A 142 21.23 26.15 -37.28
N THR A 143 21.78 25.02 -36.82
CA THR A 143 23.22 24.74 -36.89
C THR A 143 23.75 24.73 -38.32
N ALA A 144 22.98 24.19 -39.27
CA ALA A 144 23.36 24.13 -40.67
C ALA A 144 23.39 25.52 -41.34
N VAL A 145 22.49 26.43 -40.96
CA VAL A 145 22.35 27.77 -41.57
C VAL A 145 23.29 28.81 -40.95
N PHE A 146 23.43 28.81 -39.61
CA PHE A 146 24.06 29.91 -38.88
C PHE A 146 25.51 29.66 -38.44
N SER A 147 26.16 28.61 -38.99
CA SER A 147 27.48 28.15 -38.55
C SER A 147 27.45 27.57 -37.11
N PRO A 148 28.42 26.72 -36.68
CA PRO A 148 28.38 26.10 -35.37
C PRO A 148 28.59 27.13 -34.25
N HIS A 149 27.50 27.68 -33.73
CA HIS A 149 27.52 28.53 -32.54
C HIS A 149 27.27 27.68 -31.29
N ILE A 150 28.12 27.79 -30.28
CA ILE A 150 28.10 26.95 -29.07
C ILE A 150 26.73 26.95 -28.37
N LEU A 151 26.01 28.08 -28.42
CA LEU A 151 24.67 28.22 -27.86
C LEU A 151 23.67 27.20 -28.43
N PHE A 152 23.74 26.89 -29.73
CA PHE A 152 22.79 25.97 -30.35
C PHE A 152 23.04 24.50 -29.99
N TYR A 153 24.22 24.17 -29.46
CA TYR A 153 24.58 22.82 -28.98
C TYR A 153 24.26 22.62 -27.49
N ILE A 154 24.13 23.70 -26.74
CA ILE A 154 23.76 23.68 -25.32
C ILE A 154 22.23 23.63 -25.14
N THR A 155 21.45 24.07 -26.13
CA THR A 155 19.99 24.10 -26.01
C THR A 155 19.32 22.72 -25.98
N PRO A 156 19.68 21.69 -26.78
CA PRO A 156 19.07 20.38 -26.63
C PRO A 156 19.29 19.72 -25.25
N PRO A 157 20.48 19.79 -24.64
CA PRO A 157 20.69 19.38 -23.25
C PRO A 157 19.82 20.11 -22.22
N LEU A 158 19.26 21.28 -22.55
CA LEU A 158 18.32 22.01 -21.69
C LEU A 158 16.85 21.63 -21.96
N VAL A 159 16.49 21.37 -23.22
CA VAL A 159 15.12 20.96 -23.60
C VAL A 159 14.82 19.51 -23.20
N LEU A 160 15.79 18.61 -23.39
CA LEU A 160 15.61 17.18 -23.13
C LEU A 160 15.23 16.85 -21.66
N PRO A 161 15.82 17.47 -20.62
CA PRO A 161 15.35 17.32 -19.24
C PRO A 161 13.86 17.63 -19.06
N GLY A 162 13.34 18.67 -19.73
CA GLY A 162 11.93 19.02 -19.69
C GLY A 162 11.04 17.94 -20.28
N LEU A 163 11.42 17.39 -21.44
CA LEU A 163 10.71 16.28 -22.09
C LEU A 163 10.79 14.98 -21.28
N CYS A 164 11.93 14.70 -20.66
CA CYS A 164 12.11 13.57 -19.75
C CYS A 164 11.28 13.72 -18.47
N ALA A 165 11.21 14.91 -17.89
CA ALA A 165 10.36 15.20 -16.72
C ALA A 165 8.87 15.04 -17.06
N ALA A 166 8.44 15.53 -18.22
CA ALA A 166 7.08 15.30 -18.73
C ALA A 166 6.80 13.80 -18.95
N SER A 167 7.74 13.06 -19.55
CA SER A 167 7.60 11.61 -19.78
C SER A 167 7.56 10.83 -18.46
N PHE A 168 8.38 11.22 -17.48
CA PHE A 168 8.33 10.64 -16.14
C PHE A 168 7.00 10.93 -15.44
N TYR A 169 6.54 12.18 -15.46
CA TYR A 169 5.28 12.58 -14.84
C TYR A 169 4.09 11.84 -15.45
N THR A 170 4.10 11.66 -16.76
CA THR A 170 3.02 10.98 -17.49
C THR A 170 3.05 9.48 -17.24
N GLY A 171 4.22 8.85 -17.29
CA GLY A 171 4.38 7.45 -16.87
C GLY A 171 3.99 7.23 -15.41
N TYR A 172 4.35 8.17 -14.52
CA TYR A 172 3.92 8.15 -13.12
C TYR A 172 2.40 8.29 -13.01
N ARG A 173 1.73 9.17 -13.76
CA ARG A 173 0.26 9.31 -13.71
C ARG A 173 -0.46 8.10 -14.30
N ALA A 174 -0.02 7.63 -15.47
CA ALA A 174 -0.66 6.58 -16.26
C ALA A 174 -0.53 5.17 -15.66
N ALA A 175 0.47 4.93 -14.80
CA ALA A 175 0.57 3.66 -14.09
C ALA A 175 -0.62 3.51 -13.13
N GLY A 176 -1.63 2.72 -13.51
CA GLY A 176 -2.79 2.50 -12.64
C GLY A 176 -2.38 1.88 -11.30
N MET A 177 -3.05 2.26 -10.22
CA MET A 177 -2.93 1.58 -8.93
C MET A 177 -3.90 0.39 -8.89
N LYS A 178 -3.83 -0.47 -9.91
CA LYS A 178 -4.86 -1.45 -10.29
C LYS A 178 -5.31 -2.42 -9.19
N TYR A 179 -4.57 -2.49 -8.09
CA TYR A 179 -4.79 -3.48 -7.03
C TYR A 179 -5.36 -2.90 -5.74
N TYR A 180 -5.41 -1.58 -5.56
CA TYR A 180 -5.91 -1.04 -4.28
C TYR A 180 -7.40 -1.22 -4.11
N ASP A 181 -8.17 -0.98 -5.17
CA ASP A 181 -9.61 -1.10 -5.10
C ASP A 181 -10.01 -2.56 -4.82
N GLU A 182 -9.40 -3.50 -5.56
CA GLU A 182 -9.57 -4.95 -5.36
C GLU A 182 -9.11 -5.39 -3.95
N ASN A 183 -7.96 -4.92 -3.47
CA ASN A 183 -7.44 -5.28 -2.15
C ASN A 183 -8.33 -4.73 -1.02
N ILE A 184 -8.85 -3.51 -1.15
CA ILE A 184 -9.75 -2.92 -0.16
C ILE A 184 -11.08 -3.66 -0.15
N GLU A 185 -11.63 -4.01 -1.31
CA GLU A 185 -12.87 -4.81 -1.39
C GLU A 185 -12.67 -6.23 -0.86
N HIS A 186 -11.53 -6.87 -1.11
CA HIS A 186 -11.19 -8.16 -0.51
C HIS A 186 -11.04 -8.07 1.00
N LEU A 187 -10.38 -7.03 1.51
CA LEU A 187 -10.24 -6.80 2.95
C LEU A 187 -11.59 -6.55 3.60
N LYS A 188 -12.44 -5.75 2.98
CA LYS A 188 -13.83 -5.51 3.39
C LYS A 188 -14.62 -6.81 3.43
N HIS A 189 -14.56 -7.63 2.38
CA HIS A 189 -15.23 -8.93 2.33
C HIS A 189 -14.74 -9.86 3.46
N LEU A 190 -13.43 -9.93 3.69
CA LEU A 190 -12.85 -10.72 4.79
C LEU A 190 -13.41 -10.25 6.14
N VAL A 191 -13.32 -8.96 6.43
CA VAL A 191 -13.76 -8.38 7.70
C VAL A 191 -15.25 -8.61 7.93
N LEU A 192 -16.08 -8.34 6.93
CA LEU A 192 -17.53 -8.55 7.02
C LEU A 192 -17.89 -10.03 7.17
N SER A 193 -17.16 -10.93 6.51
CA SER A 193 -17.35 -12.38 6.67
C SER A 193 -17.00 -12.85 8.08
N ARG A 194 -15.96 -12.28 8.70
CA ARG A 194 -15.55 -12.60 10.08
C ARG A 194 -16.57 -12.07 11.08
N ILE A 195 -16.97 -10.80 10.92
CA ILE A 195 -18.00 -10.16 11.73
C ILE A 195 -19.30 -10.95 11.67
N SER A 196 -19.77 -11.28 10.47
CA SER A 196 -21.02 -12.02 10.28
C SER A 196 -20.99 -13.38 10.97
N ALA A 197 -19.93 -14.18 10.77
CA ALA A 197 -19.83 -15.50 11.39
C ALA A 197 -19.78 -15.42 12.93
N LEU A 198 -18.95 -14.53 13.49
CA LEU A 198 -18.86 -14.39 14.94
C LEU A 198 -20.17 -13.85 15.55
N HIS A 199 -20.86 -12.94 14.85
CA HIS A 199 -22.14 -12.40 15.29
C HIS A 199 -23.23 -13.48 15.39
N THR A 200 -23.22 -14.49 14.51
CA THR A 200 -24.20 -15.59 14.58
C THR A 200 -24.12 -16.41 15.86
N VAL A 201 -22.92 -16.48 16.48
CA VAL A 201 -22.68 -17.26 17.72
C VAL A 201 -23.05 -16.45 18.96
N THR A 202 -22.79 -15.14 18.96
CA THR A 202 -22.87 -14.30 20.15
C THR A 202 -24.23 -13.65 20.36
N GLY A 203 -25.00 -13.48 19.28
CA GLY A 203 -26.19 -12.62 19.27
C GLY A 203 -25.87 -11.13 19.45
N GLU A 204 -26.89 -10.28 19.46
CA GLU A 204 -26.75 -8.81 19.43
C GLU A 204 -26.18 -8.17 20.70
N ARG A 205 -26.37 -8.78 21.88
CA ARG A 205 -26.12 -8.09 23.17
C ARG A 205 -24.66 -8.05 23.63
N HIS A 206 -23.77 -8.76 22.95
CA HIS A 206 -22.40 -8.99 23.41
C HIS A 206 -21.37 -8.90 22.28
N PHE A 207 -21.69 -8.16 21.23
CA PHE A 207 -20.89 -8.08 20.02
C PHE A 207 -20.67 -6.63 19.63
N GLN A 208 -19.43 -6.14 19.74
CA GLN A 208 -19.08 -4.76 19.42
C GLN A 208 -17.87 -4.73 18.47
N PRO A 209 -18.08 -4.46 17.17
CA PRO A 209 -16.98 -4.12 16.29
C PRO A 209 -16.34 -2.81 16.73
N ALA A 210 -15.03 -2.72 16.57
CA ALA A 210 -14.26 -1.53 16.88
C ALA A 210 -13.05 -1.42 15.96
N VAL A 211 -12.59 -0.18 15.81
CA VAL A 211 -11.44 0.16 15.01
C VAL A 211 -10.42 0.85 15.90
N ARG A 212 -9.17 0.39 15.80
CA ARG A 212 -8.03 1.03 16.43
C ARG A 212 -7.44 2.06 15.45
N TRP A 213 -7.40 3.31 15.87
CA TRP A 213 -6.78 4.41 15.14
C TRP A 213 -5.45 4.78 15.76
N LEU A 214 -4.44 5.00 14.91
CA LEU A 214 -3.20 5.67 15.28
C LEU A 214 -3.29 7.15 14.88
N ARG A 215 -3.02 8.07 15.80
CA ARG A 215 -3.20 9.52 15.60
C ARG A 215 -1.94 10.33 15.94
N LYS A 216 -1.54 11.22 15.03
CA LYS A 216 -0.49 12.24 15.24
C LYS A 216 -0.95 13.58 14.66
N GLY A 217 -1.32 14.51 15.53
CA GLY A 217 -1.87 15.81 15.14
C GLY A 217 -3.18 15.68 14.37
N LYS A 218 -3.21 16.12 13.09
CA LYS A 218 -4.38 16.03 12.20
C LYS A 218 -4.42 14.77 11.33
N LYS A 219 -3.41 13.91 11.45
CA LYS A 219 -3.27 12.67 10.67
C LYS A 219 -3.81 11.50 11.47
N GLN A 220 -4.50 10.60 10.78
CA GLN A 220 -4.95 9.32 11.33
C GLN A 220 -4.64 8.17 10.38
N VAL A 221 -4.23 7.04 10.93
CA VAL A 221 -3.95 5.78 10.22
C VAL A 221 -4.79 4.69 10.85
N LEU A 222 -5.38 3.84 10.03
CA LEU A 222 -6.10 2.65 10.48
C LEU A 222 -5.07 1.68 11.08
N GLY A 223 -5.08 1.53 12.40
CA GLY A 223 -4.14 0.68 13.12
C GLY A 223 -4.54 -0.79 13.07
N ASP A 224 -5.77 -1.10 13.48
CA ASP A 224 -6.31 -2.46 13.38
C ASP A 224 -7.85 -2.45 13.41
N ILE A 225 -8.47 -3.56 13.03
CA ILE A 225 -9.90 -3.82 13.20
C ILE A 225 -10.04 -4.97 14.19
N PHE A 226 -10.87 -4.77 15.21
CA PHE A 226 -11.10 -5.79 16.21
C PHE A 226 -12.58 -5.88 16.60
N ILE A 227 -12.95 -7.02 17.15
CA ILE A 227 -14.30 -7.30 17.60
C ILE A 227 -14.20 -7.68 19.07
N GLN A 228 -14.88 -6.93 19.92
CA GLN A 228 -15.02 -7.26 21.32
C GLN A 228 -16.29 -8.09 21.50
N ILE A 229 -16.11 -9.28 22.05
CA ILE A 229 -17.13 -10.31 22.24
C ILE A 229 -17.23 -10.65 23.72
N LEU A 230 -18.45 -10.60 24.26
CA LEU A 230 -18.78 -10.92 25.65
C LEU A 230 -18.03 -10.06 26.67
N ASN A 231 -18.76 -9.13 27.29
CA ASN A 231 -18.28 -8.35 28.43
C ASN A 231 -19.20 -8.63 29.62
N ARG A 232 -19.12 -9.85 30.17
CA ARG A 232 -19.60 -10.06 31.54
C ARG A 232 -18.48 -9.54 32.43
N SER A 233 -18.81 -8.58 33.31
CA SER A 233 -17.93 -7.88 34.24
C SER A 233 -16.65 -8.66 34.59
N ARG A 234 -15.50 -8.00 34.73
CA ARG A 234 -14.18 -8.57 35.11
C ARG A 234 -14.21 -9.56 36.30
N LYS A 235 -15.29 -9.55 37.10
CA LYS A 235 -15.56 -10.48 38.21
C LYS A 235 -16.16 -11.84 37.78
N GLU A 236 -16.80 -11.93 36.61
CA GLU A 236 -17.36 -13.14 36.00
C GLU A 236 -16.51 -13.67 34.82
N GLY A 237 -15.53 -12.88 34.33
CA GLY A 237 -14.24 -13.42 33.87
C GLY A 237 -14.16 -14.06 32.49
N LEU A 238 -14.81 -13.48 31.48
CA LEU A 238 -14.52 -13.77 30.07
C LEU A 238 -14.63 -12.50 29.23
N VAL A 239 -13.51 -12.06 28.64
CA VAL A 239 -13.47 -11.07 27.55
C VAL A 239 -12.82 -11.73 26.35
N ILE A 240 -13.55 -11.82 25.25
CA ILE A 240 -13.02 -12.36 23.99
C ILE A 240 -12.78 -11.19 23.03
N CYS A 241 -11.55 -11.07 22.53
CA CYS A 241 -11.21 -10.05 21.54
C CYS A 241 -10.65 -10.73 20.29
N TYR A 242 -11.34 -10.58 19.17
CA TYR A 242 -10.82 -10.98 17.87
C TYR A 242 -10.14 -9.78 17.19
N TRP A 243 -8.89 -9.94 16.76
CA TRP A 243 -8.07 -8.96 16.07
C TRP A 243 -7.77 -9.46 14.66
N LEU A 244 -7.93 -8.59 13.66
CA LEU A 244 -7.64 -8.95 12.28
C LEU A 244 -6.13 -9.03 12.00
N GLY A 245 -5.31 -8.24 12.69
CA GLY A 245 -3.88 -8.17 12.44
C GLY A 245 -3.54 -7.41 11.17
N LEU A 246 -4.07 -6.18 11.02
CA LEU A 246 -3.67 -5.29 9.92
C LEU A 246 -2.18 -4.88 9.94
N PRO A 247 -1.53 -4.61 11.10
CA PRO A 247 -0.12 -4.27 11.14
C PRO A 247 0.75 -5.46 10.69
N SER A 248 1.83 -5.22 9.94
CA SER A 248 2.68 -6.33 9.48
C SER A 248 3.47 -7.04 10.60
N SER A 249 3.54 -6.44 11.79
CA SER A 249 4.11 -7.02 13.01
C SER A 249 3.16 -7.98 13.74
N ASP A 250 1.89 -7.98 13.36
CA ASP A 250 0.81 -8.62 14.10
C ASP A 250 0.09 -9.65 13.23
N ASP A 251 -0.32 -10.76 13.84
CA ASP A 251 -1.11 -11.78 13.17
C ASP A 251 -2.61 -11.65 13.49
N GLU A 252 -3.45 -12.20 12.61
CA GLU A 252 -4.88 -12.46 12.89
C GLU A 252 -4.96 -13.35 14.13
N ARG A 253 -5.70 -12.90 15.16
CA ARG A 253 -5.69 -13.58 16.46
C ARG A 253 -7.00 -13.42 17.21
N MET A 254 -7.34 -14.41 18.02
CA MET A 254 -8.43 -14.34 18.99
C MET A 254 -7.84 -14.51 20.39
N ILE A 255 -8.12 -13.54 21.25
CA ILE A 255 -7.61 -13.47 22.62
C ILE A 255 -8.78 -13.79 23.56
N PHE A 256 -8.59 -14.77 24.44
CA PHE A 256 -9.53 -15.15 25.47
C PHE A 256 -8.94 -14.78 26.83
N ASP A 257 -9.40 -13.65 27.37
CA ASP A 257 -9.06 -13.19 28.71
C ASP A 257 -10.05 -13.79 29.71
N VAL A 258 -9.58 -14.78 30.47
CA VAL A 258 -10.41 -15.65 31.32
C VAL A 258 -9.81 -15.86 32.69
N ALA A 259 -10.69 -16.06 33.67
CA ALA A 259 -10.26 -16.49 35.00
C ALA A 259 -9.55 -17.86 34.93
N GLU A 260 -8.49 -18.04 35.70
CA GLU A 260 -7.61 -19.22 35.69
C GLU A 260 -8.37 -20.56 35.80
N LYS A 261 -9.46 -20.59 36.58
CA LYS A 261 -10.35 -21.75 36.73
C LYS A 261 -10.95 -22.29 35.42
N HIS A 262 -11.09 -21.44 34.39
CA HIS A 262 -11.68 -21.80 33.10
C HIS A 262 -10.62 -22.07 32.02
N LEU A 263 -9.34 -21.83 32.32
CA LEU A 263 -8.27 -21.89 31.34
C LEU A 263 -8.12 -23.29 30.74
N ASN A 264 -8.04 -24.34 31.58
CA ASN A 264 -7.89 -25.72 31.11
C ASN A 264 -9.10 -26.18 30.28
N ALA A 265 -10.32 -25.84 30.71
CA ALA A 265 -11.54 -26.24 30.00
C ALA A 265 -11.63 -25.63 28.60
N ILE A 266 -11.27 -24.35 28.46
CA ILE A 266 -11.23 -23.68 27.16
C ILE A 266 -10.09 -24.24 26.31
N GLN A 267 -8.91 -24.44 26.89
CA GLN A 267 -7.76 -25.01 26.18
C GLN A 267 -8.08 -26.38 25.59
N GLU A 268 -8.63 -27.30 26.38
CA GLU A 268 -9.04 -28.63 25.92
C GLU A 268 -10.09 -28.55 24.81
N SER A 269 -11.08 -27.65 24.96
CA SER A 269 -12.13 -27.43 23.96
C SER A 269 -11.57 -26.90 22.64
N LEU A 270 -10.58 -26.00 22.68
CA LEU A 270 -9.95 -25.42 21.49
C LEU A 270 -8.98 -26.41 20.81
N LEU A 271 -8.26 -27.22 21.58
CA LEU A 271 -7.33 -28.24 21.06
C LEU A 271 -8.04 -29.31 20.21
N ALA A 272 -9.32 -29.55 20.47
CA ALA A 272 -10.12 -30.52 19.72
C ALA A 272 -10.62 -30.00 18.35
N LEU A 273 -10.37 -28.72 18.01
CA LEU A 273 -10.97 -28.10 16.84
C LEU A 273 -10.14 -28.27 15.56
N PRO A 274 -10.78 -28.50 14.39
CA PRO A 274 -10.10 -28.61 13.10
C PRO A 274 -9.34 -27.35 12.67
N ILE A 275 -9.65 -26.19 13.27
CA ILE A 275 -9.01 -24.91 12.93
C ILE A 275 -7.48 -24.96 13.15
N LEU A 276 -7.03 -25.75 14.13
CA LEU A 276 -5.62 -25.91 14.46
C LEU A 276 -4.88 -26.81 13.46
N SER A 277 -5.48 -27.92 13.04
CA SER A 277 -4.85 -28.89 12.13
C SER A 277 -4.91 -28.48 10.66
N ASP A 278 -6.03 -27.89 10.23
CA ASP A 278 -6.35 -27.77 8.81
C ASP A 278 -6.11 -26.35 8.27
N PHE A 279 -6.09 -25.35 9.15
CA PHE A 279 -6.08 -23.92 8.76
C PHE A 279 -4.86 -23.13 9.26
N GLY A 280 -3.90 -23.79 9.92
CA GLY A 280 -2.65 -23.17 10.35
C GLY A 280 -2.81 -22.18 11.50
N TRP A 281 -3.78 -22.42 12.38
CA TRP A 281 -3.90 -21.68 13.64
C TRP A 281 -3.13 -22.40 14.74
N LYS A 282 -2.53 -21.62 15.64
CA LYS A 282 -1.83 -22.10 16.82
C LYS A 282 -2.49 -21.59 18.09
N LEU A 283 -2.48 -22.45 19.11
CA LEU A 283 -2.95 -22.12 20.44
C LEU A 283 -1.73 -21.86 21.33
N GLU A 284 -1.65 -20.65 21.88
CA GLU A 284 -0.57 -20.21 22.75
C GLU A 284 -1.17 -19.70 24.07
N ILE A 285 -0.43 -19.85 25.17
CA ILE A 285 -0.78 -19.26 26.46
C ILE A 285 0.28 -18.20 26.74
N GLU A 286 -0.15 -16.94 26.75
CA GLU A 286 0.71 -15.79 26.96
C GLU A 286 0.30 -15.07 28.26
N PRO A 287 1.25 -14.57 29.06
CA PRO A 287 0.92 -13.71 30.20
C PRO A 287 0.52 -12.31 29.70
N HIS A 288 -0.75 -11.93 29.88
CA HIS A 288 -1.22 -10.57 29.62
C HIS A 288 -1.49 -9.86 30.95
N ASN A 289 -0.77 -8.78 31.25
CA ASN A 289 -0.88 -8.05 32.52
C ASN A 289 -0.73 -8.95 33.78
N ALA A 290 0.14 -9.96 33.70
CA ALA A 290 0.40 -10.98 34.74
C ALA A 290 -0.71 -12.04 34.94
N GLU A 291 -1.76 -12.06 34.11
CA GLU A 291 -2.77 -13.11 34.08
C GLU A 291 -2.56 -14.01 32.85
N PRO A 292 -2.74 -15.34 32.94
CA PRO A 292 -2.56 -16.22 31.80
C PRO A 292 -3.74 -16.07 30.83
N THR A 293 -3.44 -15.81 29.57
CA THR A 293 -4.42 -15.55 28.51
C THR A 293 -4.24 -16.56 27.39
N ILE A 294 -5.35 -17.10 26.89
CA ILE A 294 -5.31 -18.02 25.74
C ILE A 294 -5.35 -17.18 24.47
N VAL A 295 -4.39 -17.40 23.58
CA VAL A 295 -4.28 -16.72 22.28
C VAL A 295 -4.35 -17.77 21.18
N LEU A 296 -5.37 -17.66 20.34
CA LEU A 296 -5.48 -18.41 19.09
C LEU A 296 -4.93 -17.52 17.98
N ARG A 297 -3.78 -17.88 17.40
CA ARG A 297 -3.04 -17.07 16.43
C ARG A 297 -3.01 -17.74 15.06
N ASN A 298 -3.30 -17.00 14.00
CA ASN A 298 -3.15 -17.50 12.64
C ASN A 298 -1.69 -17.34 12.20
N GLU A 299 -1.01 -18.43 11.83
CA GLU A 299 0.37 -18.33 11.32
C GLU A 299 0.46 -17.66 9.93
N ARG A 300 -0.68 -17.52 9.26
CA ARG A 300 -0.74 -16.89 7.94
C ARG A 300 -0.91 -15.39 8.10
N VAL A 301 0.20 -14.65 7.95
CA VAL A 301 0.23 -13.19 8.01
C VAL A 301 -0.70 -12.57 6.95
N LEU A 302 -1.66 -11.76 7.39
CA LEU A 302 -2.46 -10.93 6.50
C LEU A 302 -1.62 -9.72 6.08
N ARG A 303 -1.07 -9.77 4.86
CA ARG A 303 -0.30 -8.66 4.31
C ARG A 303 -1.10 -7.90 3.27
N ILE A 304 -1.34 -6.62 3.54
CA ILE A 304 -2.02 -5.68 2.63
C ILE A 304 -1.06 -5.13 1.57
N ASP A 305 0.24 -5.18 1.85
CA ASP A 305 1.33 -4.64 1.05
C ASP A 305 1.83 -5.61 -0.05
N VAL A 306 1.42 -6.88 -0.02
CA VAL A 306 1.85 -7.91 -0.96
C VAL A 306 0.68 -8.41 -1.80
N GLN A 307 0.83 -8.41 -3.12
CA GLN A 307 -0.18 -8.85 -4.10
C GLN A 307 -0.66 -10.30 -3.91
N SER A 308 0.10 -11.15 -3.22
CA SER A 308 -0.14 -12.60 -3.11
C SER A 308 -0.85 -13.04 -1.83
N THR A 309 -1.03 -12.18 -0.84
CA THR A 309 -1.49 -12.57 0.51
C THR A 309 -2.98 -12.34 0.76
N MET A 310 -3.63 -11.52 -0.05
CA MET A 310 -5.06 -11.20 0.10
C MET A 310 -6.00 -12.03 -0.79
N VAL A 311 -5.47 -12.75 -1.78
CA VAL A 311 -6.29 -13.57 -2.69
C VAL A 311 -6.55 -14.93 -2.04
N ARG A 312 -7.41 -14.95 -1.01
CA ARG A 312 -8.08 -16.18 -0.58
C ARG A 312 -9.37 -16.30 -1.39
N SER A 313 -9.66 -17.50 -1.88
CA SER A 313 -10.97 -17.74 -2.53
C SER A 313 -12.10 -17.38 -1.55
N PRO A 314 -13.21 -16.76 -2.01
CA PRO A 314 -14.33 -16.41 -1.12
C PRO A 314 -14.85 -17.61 -0.31
N SER A 315 -14.77 -18.82 -0.87
CA SER A 315 -15.09 -20.08 -0.18
C SER A 315 -14.17 -20.34 1.01
N GLN A 316 -12.85 -20.19 0.87
CA GLN A 316 -11.89 -20.33 1.97
C GLN A 316 -12.09 -19.28 3.06
N VAL A 317 -12.43 -18.04 2.67
CA VAL A 317 -12.75 -16.98 3.64
C VAL A 317 -13.94 -17.41 4.49
N LYS A 318 -15.01 -17.87 3.85
CA LYS A 318 -16.22 -18.34 4.52
C LYS A 318 -15.96 -19.55 5.43
N GLU A 319 -15.24 -20.55 4.93
CA GLU A 319 -14.90 -21.76 5.70
C GLU A 319 -14.11 -21.43 6.97
N ILE A 320 -13.07 -20.58 6.87
CA ILE A 320 -12.30 -20.16 8.05
C ILE A 320 -13.17 -19.33 9.01
N SER A 321 -14.10 -18.53 8.48
CA SER A 321 -15.04 -17.75 9.29
C SER A 321 -15.94 -18.65 10.12
N GLU A 322 -16.46 -19.72 9.51
CA GLU A 322 -17.28 -20.73 10.19
C GLU A 322 -16.47 -21.46 11.26
N LYS A 323 -15.21 -21.83 10.97
CA LYS A 323 -14.32 -22.45 11.97
C LYS A 323 -13.95 -21.54 13.14
N LEU A 324 -13.85 -20.24 12.92
CA LEU A 324 -13.67 -19.27 13.99
C LEU A 324 -14.93 -19.12 14.86
N ALA A 325 -16.11 -19.19 14.24
CA ALA A 325 -17.38 -19.25 14.95
C ALA A 325 -17.49 -20.53 15.79
N ASP A 326 -17.08 -21.68 15.26
CA ASP A 326 -17.01 -22.95 16.00
C ASP A 326 -16.09 -22.82 17.24
N ALA A 327 -14.92 -22.19 17.08
CA ALA A 327 -13.96 -21.95 18.17
C ALA A 327 -14.52 -21.04 19.26
N LEU A 328 -15.21 -19.97 18.87
CA LEU A 328 -15.91 -19.10 19.78
C LEU A 328 -17.02 -19.84 20.53
N SER A 329 -17.82 -20.64 19.84
CA SER A 329 -18.90 -21.43 20.44
C SER A 329 -18.36 -22.42 21.47
N ALA A 330 -17.29 -23.15 21.13
CA ALA A 330 -16.64 -24.09 22.03
C ALA A 330 -16.13 -23.40 23.32
N ALA A 331 -15.49 -22.24 23.19
CA ALA A 331 -15.01 -21.48 24.34
C ALA A 331 -16.16 -20.99 25.25
N ILE A 332 -17.28 -20.53 24.65
CA ILE A 332 -18.45 -20.11 25.42
C ILE A 332 -19.09 -21.30 26.15
N HIS A 333 -19.21 -22.46 25.50
CA HIS A 333 -19.75 -23.67 26.11
C HIS A 333 -18.87 -24.18 27.27
N ALA A 334 -17.55 -24.09 27.15
CA ALA A 334 -16.60 -24.49 28.20
C ALA A 334 -16.72 -23.67 29.49
N ILE A 335 -17.33 -22.49 29.43
CA ILE A 335 -17.57 -21.61 30.61
C ILE A 335 -19.00 -21.71 31.11
N GLY A 336 -19.96 -22.02 30.22
CA GLY A 336 -21.38 -22.10 30.53
C GLY A 336 -21.86 -23.46 31.05
N GLY A 337 -21.05 -24.52 30.92
CA GLY A 337 -21.24 -25.81 31.60
C GLY A 337 -20.49 -25.85 32.91
#